data_AF-I3XSC8-F1
#
_entry.id   AF-I3XSC8-F1
#
_cell.length_a   1.000
_cell.length_b   1.000
_cell.length_c   1.000
_cell.angle_alpha   90.00
_cell.angle_beta   90.00
_cell.angle_gamma   90.00
#
_symmetry.space_group_name_H-M   'P 1'
#
loop_
_entity.id
_entity.type
_entity.pdbx_description
1 polymer ?
#
loop_
_entity_poly.entity_id
_entity_poly.type
_entity_poly.pdbx_seq_one_letter_code
_entity_poly.pdbx_strand_id
1 'polypeptide(L)'
;MDHGIKIYRNEDVEEIVACIPEGHRHVRLILKLSDQIIILQEATVAAIVRAYLNIALHPTRKYIRLVKRDLGDLKQGFARTQLMEESEGNKCPDIPLDK
;
A
#
# COMPACT_ATOMS: atom_id res chain seq x y z
N MET A 1 -2.30 17.01 10.20
CA MET A 1 -0.84 16.83 10.19
C MET A 1 -0.42 16.78 8.74
N ASP A 2 0.27 17.81 8.29
CA ASP A 2 0.85 17.85 6.96
C ASP A 2 2.08 16.93 6.98
N HIS A 3 2.00 15.79 6.31
CA HIS A 3 3.10 14.84 6.24
C HIS A 3 3.91 15.25 5.01
N GLY A 4 5.11 15.81 5.21
CA GLY A 4 5.99 16.18 4.10
C GLY A 4 6.14 15.02 3.11
N ILE A 5 5.94 15.29 1.82
CA ILE A 5 5.96 14.27 0.78
C ILE A 5 7.40 13.80 0.57
N LYS A 6 7.63 12.48 0.72
CA LYS A 6 8.90 11.83 0.37
C LYS A 6 8.71 10.95 -0.86
N ILE A 7 9.61 11.10 -1.83
CA ILE A 7 9.64 10.29 -3.07
C ILE A 7 10.93 9.48 -3.05
N TYR A 8 10.80 8.16 -3.14
CA TYR A 8 11.90 7.20 -3.19
C TYR A 8 12.06 6.66 -4.61
N ARG A 9 13.26 6.79 -5.18
CA ARG A 9 13.68 6.09 -6.38
C ARG A 9 14.16 4.69 -6.02
N ASN A 10 14.31 3.83 -7.02
CA ASN A 10 14.82 2.48 -6.78
C ASN A 10 16.23 2.48 -6.16
N GLU A 11 17.07 3.47 -6.49
CA GLU A 11 18.40 3.67 -5.89
C GLU A 11 18.36 4.07 -4.41
N ASP A 12 17.22 4.57 -3.91
CA ASP A 12 17.02 4.89 -2.49
C ASP A 12 16.58 3.67 -1.67
N VAL A 13 16.29 2.52 -2.30
CA VAL A 13 15.85 1.30 -1.62
C VAL A 13 17.05 0.40 -1.38
N GLU A 14 17.40 0.20 -0.11
CA GLU A 14 18.52 -0.66 0.28
C GLU A 14 18.12 -2.14 0.31
N GLU A 15 16.92 -2.45 0.82
CA GLU A 15 16.48 -3.83 1.02
C GLU A 15 14.94 -3.91 1.11
N ILE A 16 14.37 -5.01 0.60
CA ILE A 16 12.97 -5.38 0.80
C ILE A 16 12.93 -6.79 1.39
N VAL A 17 12.32 -6.95 2.56
CA VAL A 17 12.14 -8.25 3.22
C VAL A 17 10.66 -8.56 3.39
N ALA A 18 10.23 -9.73 2.95
CA ALA A 18 8.92 -10.28 3.25
C ALA A 18 9.08 -11.53 4.13
N CYS A 19 8.50 -11.52 5.32
CA CYS A 19 8.61 -12.64 6.25
C CYS A 19 7.35 -12.80 7.10
N ILE A 20 7.16 -13.99 7.67
CA ILE A 20 6.20 -14.22 8.75
C ILE A 20 7.02 -14.33 10.04
N PRO A 21 6.97 -13.36 10.95
CA PRO A 21 7.72 -13.44 12.20
C PRO A 21 7.32 -14.65 13.04
N GLU A 22 8.22 -15.13 13.89
CA GLU A 22 7.91 -16.24 14.80
C GLU A 22 6.65 -15.93 15.64
N GLY A 23 5.78 -16.93 15.78
CA GLY A 23 4.50 -16.79 16.49
C GLY A 23 3.42 -15.96 15.76
N HIS A 24 3.70 -15.41 14.57
CA HIS A 24 2.74 -14.65 13.78
C HIS A 24 2.12 -15.51 12.68
N ARG A 25 0.91 -15.11 12.24
CA ARG A 25 0.19 -15.79 11.14
C ARG A 25 0.32 -15.07 9.80
N HIS A 26 0.63 -13.77 9.84
CA HIS A 26 0.53 -12.90 8.68
C HIS A 26 1.89 -12.30 8.33
N VAL A 27 2.08 -12.03 7.04
CA VAL A 27 3.28 -11.44 6.49
C VAL A 27 3.53 -10.03 7.07
N ARG A 28 4.81 -9.71 7.20
CA ARG A 28 5.33 -8.35 7.33
C ARG A 28 6.20 -8.05 6.12
N LEU A 29 6.00 -6.88 5.53
CA LEU A 29 6.87 -6.35 4.49
C LEU A 29 7.70 -5.22 5.10
N ILE A 30 9.02 -5.40 5.10
CA ILE A 30 9.99 -4.44 5.64
C ILE A 30 10.66 -3.78 4.43
N LEU A 31 10.54 -2.47 4.35
CA LEU A 31 11.21 -1.62 3.35
C LEU A 31 12.32 -0.86 4.06
N LYS A 32 13.56 -1.19 3.75
CA LYS A 32 14.74 -0.44 4.21
C LYS A 32 15.09 0.58 3.13
N LEU A 33 14.88 1.85 3.46
CA LEU A 33 15.13 2.99 2.59
C LEU A 33 16.35 3.75 3.11
N SER A 34 16.94 4.59 2.28
CA SER A 34 18.17 5.36 2.58
C SER A 34 18.10 6.24 3.83
N ASP A 35 16.90 6.60 4.29
CA ASP A 35 16.70 7.46 5.46
C ASP A 35 15.76 6.86 6.54
N GLN A 36 15.11 5.73 6.29
CA GLN A 36 14.17 5.12 7.25
C GLN A 36 13.84 3.64 6.95
N ILE A 37 13.23 2.97 7.93
CA ILE A 37 12.66 1.63 7.78
C ILE A 37 11.15 1.71 7.93
N ILE A 38 10.41 1.15 6.98
CA ILE A 38 8.94 1.05 7.00
C ILE A 38 8.55 -0.43 7.13
N ILE A 39 7.67 -0.76 8.09
CA ILE A 39 7.13 -2.10 8.24
C ILE A 39 5.62 -2.08 7.98
N LEU A 40 5.17 -2.83 6.98
CA LEU A 40 3.77 -2.92 6.57
C LEU A 40 3.16 -4.27 6.99
N GLN A 41 1.90 -4.22 7.41
CA GLN A 41 1.11 -5.41 7.69
C GLN A 41 0.51 -5.99 6.39
N GLU A 42 0.28 -7.29 6.38
CA GLU A 42 -0.29 -8.03 5.24
C GLU A 42 -1.51 -7.36 4.60
N ALA A 43 -2.48 -6.88 5.38
CA ALA A 43 -3.67 -6.22 4.84
C ALA A 43 -3.34 -4.93 4.05
N THR A 44 -2.34 -4.17 4.50
CA THR A 44 -1.86 -2.98 3.81
C THR A 44 -1.13 -3.35 2.53
N VAL A 45 -0.28 -4.38 2.58
CA VAL A 45 0.44 -4.89 1.39
C VAL A 45 -0.55 -5.40 0.34
N ALA A 46 -1.56 -6.16 0.76
CA ALA A 46 -2.62 -6.64 -0.12
C ALA A 46 -3.39 -5.48 -0.80
N ALA A 47 -3.66 -4.40 -0.05
CA ALA A 47 -4.28 -3.20 -0.61
C ALA A 47 -3.37 -2.50 -1.65
N ILE A 48 -2.07 -2.38 -1.37
CA ILE A 48 -1.09 -1.82 -2.32
C ILE A 48 -1.07 -2.65 -3.60
N VAL A 49 -0.94 -3.97 -3.48
CA VAL A 49 -0.92 -4.89 -4.62
C VAL A 49 -2.21 -4.75 -5.45
N ARG A 50 -3.37 -4.73 -4.80
CA ARG A 50 -4.66 -4.57 -5.49
C ARG A 50 -4.81 -3.23 -6.20
N ALA A 51 -4.35 -2.15 -5.58
CA ALA A 51 -4.33 -0.83 -6.20
C ALA A 51 -3.42 -0.81 -7.42
N TYR A 52 -2.20 -1.34 -7.31
CA TYR A 52 -1.24 -1.44 -8.40
C TYR A 52 -1.80 -2.26 -9.57
N LEU A 53 -2.30 -3.47 -9.31
CA LEU A 53 -2.84 -4.34 -10.35
C LEU A 53 -4.09 -3.74 -11.02
N ASN A 54 -4.92 -2.99 -10.29
CA ASN A 54 -6.07 -2.29 -10.87
C ASN A 54 -5.70 -1.26 -11.94
N ILE A 55 -4.47 -0.73 -11.90
CA ILE A 55 -3.98 0.24 -12.87
C ILE A 55 -3.11 -0.45 -13.91
N ALA A 56 -2.13 -1.25 -13.48
CA ALA A 56 -1.16 -1.89 -14.36
C ALA A 56 -1.81 -2.88 -15.34
N LEU A 57 -2.89 -3.55 -14.92
CA LEU A 57 -3.54 -4.60 -15.72
C LEU A 57 -4.87 -4.17 -16.37
N HIS A 58 -5.39 -2.99 -16.03
CA HIS A 58 -6.66 -2.53 -16.61
C HIS A 58 -6.38 -1.74 -17.90
N PRO A 59 -7.10 -2.01 -19.01
CA PRO A 59 -6.76 -1.47 -20.33
C PRO A 59 -6.88 0.06 -20.43
N THR A 60 -7.68 0.69 -19.57
CA THR A 60 -8.00 2.13 -19.66
C THR A 60 -7.91 2.88 -18.34
N ARG A 61 -7.77 2.20 -17.19
CA ARG A 61 -7.87 2.86 -15.89
C ARG A 61 -6.51 3.44 -15.53
N LYS A 62 -6.47 4.71 -15.12
CA LYS A 62 -5.21 5.40 -14.73
C LYS A 62 -5.15 5.84 -13.27
N TYR A 63 -6.27 5.74 -12.56
CA TYR A 63 -6.37 6.13 -11.17
C TYR A 63 -7.34 5.24 -10.39
N ILE A 64 -6.95 4.89 -9.17
CA ILE A 64 -7.77 4.19 -8.18
C ILE A 64 -7.37 4.73 -6.80
N ARG A 65 -8.34 4.98 -5.93
CA ARG A 65 -8.13 5.36 -4.54
C ARG A 65 -8.76 4.34 -3.62
N LEU A 66 -7.94 3.78 -2.73
CA LEU A 66 -8.42 2.95 -1.63
C LEU A 66 -8.35 3.77 -0.34
N VAL A 67 -9.43 3.79 0.42
CA VAL A 67 -9.55 4.55 1.67
C VAL A 67 -9.85 3.65 2.85
N LYS A 68 -9.43 4.09 4.03
CA LYS A 68 -9.68 3.37 5.28
C LYS A 68 -11.18 3.27 5.55
N ARG A 69 -11.67 2.05 5.76
CA ARG A 69 -13.02 1.74 6.21
C ARG A 69 -12.95 0.76 7.38
N ASP A 70 -13.86 0.93 8.34
CA ASP A 70 -14.14 -0.06 9.39
C ASP A 70 -15.26 -0.96 8.89
N LEU A 71 -15.02 -2.27 8.83
CA LEU A 71 -15.95 -3.26 8.29
C LEU A 71 -16.37 -4.27 9.37
N GLY A 72 -17.68 -4.52 9.44
CA GLY A 72 -18.26 -5.62 10.23
C GLY A 72 -18.34 -6.92 9.42
N ASP A 73 -18.56 -8.04 10.11
CA ASP A 73 -18.88 -9.35 9.54
C ASP A 73 -17.90 -9.89 8.49
N LEU A 74 -16.60 -9.71 8.77
CA LEU A 74 -15.54 -10.25 7.93
C LEU A 74 -15.32 -11.75 8.14
N LYS A 75 -14.77 -12.42 7.12
CA LYS A 75 -14.24 -13.78 7.25
C LYS A 75 -13.16 -13.84 8.33
N GLN A 76 -13.02 -15.00 8.97
CA GLN A 76 -11.99 -15.21 9.98
C GLN A 76 -10.58 -14.92 9.41
N GLY A 77 -9.76 -14.22 10.19
CA GLY A 77 -8.37 -13.89 9.83
C GLY A 77 -8.20 -12.56 9.09
N PHE A 78 -9.27 -11.85 8.78
CA PHE A 78 -9.19 -10.52 8.16
C PHE A 78 -9.12 -9.41 9.21
N ALA A 79 -8.36 -8.35 8.88
CA ALA A 79 -8.35 -7.14 9.67
C ALA A 79 -9.69 -6.39 9.54
N ARG A 80 -10.24 -5.94 10.66
CA ARG A 80 -11.47 -5.14 10.75
C ARG A 80 -11.37 -3.83 9.96
N THR A 81 -10.24 -3.14 10.08
CA THR A 81 -9.94 -1.94 9.30
C THR A 81 -9.27 -2.36 8.00
N GLN A 82 -9.87 -1.97 6.87
CA GLN A 82 -9.34 -2.26 5.54
C GLN A 82 -9.25 -0.98 4.70
N LEU A 83 -8.47 -1.05 3.62
CA LEU A 83 -8.42 -0.02 2.59
C LEU A 83 -9.33 -0.48 1.45
N MET A 84 -10.44 0.21 1.21
CA MET A 84 -11.47 -0.16 0.23
C MET A 84 -11.52 0.85 -0.91
N GLU A 85 -11.75 0.38 -2.13
CA GLU A 85 -11.93 1.22 -3.32
C GLU A 85 -13.06 2.23 -3.08
N GLU A 86 -12.75 3.50 -3.32
CA GLU A 86 -13.72 4.59 -3.17
C GLU A 86 -13.94 5.33 -4.50
N SER A 87 -12.88 5.51 -5.29
CA SER A 87 -12.97 6.18 -6.59
C SER A 87 -11.94 5.67 -7.57
N GLU A 88 -12.30 5.75 -8.85
CA GLU A 88 -11.46 5.43 -9.99
C GLU A 88 -11.56 6.53 -11.06
N GLY A 89 -10.60 6.57 -11.98
CA GLY A 89 -10.64 7.55 -13.07
C GLY A 89 -9.37 7.59 -13.91
N ASN A 90 -9.18 8.73 -14.57
CA ASN A 90 -8.09 8.96 -15.53
C ASN A 90 -7.08 10.02 -15.08
N LYS A 91 -7.28 10.64 -13.92
CA LYS A 91 -6.44 11.73 -13.40
C LYS A 91 -5.90 11.36 -12.02
N CYS A 92 -4.58 11.46 -11.85
CA CYS A 92 -3.91 11.36 -10.55
C CYS A 92 -4.30 12.53 -9.62
N PRO A 93 -4.07 12.40 -8.29
CA PRO A 93 -4.23 13.52 -7.38
C PRO A 93 -3.19 14.61 -7.71
N ASP A 94 -3.54 15.87 -7.43
CA ASP A 94 -2.67 17.02 -7.68
C ASP A 94 -1.57 17.14 -6.60
N ILE A 95 -0.66 16.15 -6.55
CA ILE A 95 0.53 16.10 -5.68
C ILE A 95 1.78 15.80 -6.52
N PRO A 96 3.00 16.17 -6.05
CA PRO A 96 4.25 15.75 -6.69
C PRO A 96 4.36 14.22 -6.71
N LEU A 97 4.56 13.63 -7.91
CA LEU A 97 4.74 12.18 -8.11
C LEU A 97 6.17 11.81 -8.50
N ASP A 98 6.94 12.80 -8.92
CA ASP A 98 8.31 12.74 -9.37
C ASP A 98 9.12 13.91 -8.81
N LYS A 99 10.45 13.74 -8.76
CA LYS A 99 11.43 14.79 -8.47
C LYS A 99 11.95 15.37 -9.77
#